data_AF-A0A7C2U130-F1
#
_entry.id   AF-A0A7C2U130-F1
#
_cell.length_a   1.000
_cell.length_b   1.000
_cell.length_c   1.000
_cell.angle_alpha   90.00
_cell.angle_beta   90.00
_cell.angle_gamma   90.00
#
_symmetry.space_group_name_H-M   'P 1'
#
loop_
_entity.id
_entity.type
_entity.pdbx_description
1 polymer ?
#
loop_
_entity_poly.entity_id
_entity_poly.type
_entity_poly.pdbx_seq_one_letter_code
_entity_poly.pdbx_strand_id
1 'polypeptide(L)'
;MNFGISQMIFQKDRRETDAISLSGLKELPAIDFAAQKPLNDYIADLVFALYFNIDISNLGLKNAGQIRKKCQKNEFYKLLEK
;
A
#
# COMPACT_ATOMS: atom_id res chain seq x y z
N MET A 1 -2.82 5.02 23.23
CA MET A 1 -2.28 3.65 23.01
C MET A 1 -3.42 2.78 22.51
N ASN A 2 -3.39 2.32 21.26
CA ASN A 2 -4.17 1.18 20.75
C ASN A 2 -3.77 0.90 19.29
N PHE A 3 -2.46 0.80 19.03
CA PHE A 3 -1.92 0.36 17.73
C PHE A 3 -1.92 -1.18 17.59
N GLY A 4 -2.39 -1.92 18.60
CA GLY A 4 -2.34 -3.39 18.64
C GLY A 4 -3.57 -4.12 18.07
N ILE A 5 -4.68 -3.43 17.82
CA ILE A 5 -5.95 -4.11 17.47
C ILE A 5 -6.02 -4.43 15.97
N SER A 6 -5.40 -3.60 15.12
CA SER A 6 -5.42 -3.82 13.66
C SER A 6 -4.51 -4.98 13.22
N GLN A 7 -3.43 -5.27 13.96
CA GLN A 7 -2.57 -6.43 13.67
C GLN A 7 -3.13 -7.78 14.16
N MET A 8 -4.08 -7.79 15.11
CA MET A 8 -4.65 -9.05 15.63
C MET A 8 -5.70 -9.69 14.70
N ILE A 9 -6.26 -8.94 13.75
CA ILE A 9 -7.34 -9.45 12.90
C ILE A 9 -6.81 -10.29 11.73
N PHE A 10 -5.58 -10.04 11.26
CA PHE A 10 -5.08 -10.62 10.01
C PHE A 10 -3.95 -11.67 10.13
N GLN A 11 -3.47 -12.02 11.33
CA GLN A 11 -2.51 -13.13 11.49
C GLN A 11 -3.13 -14.48 11.86
N LYS A 12 -4.47 -14.56 12.04
CA LYS A 12 -5.16 -15.80 12.45
C LYS A 12 -5.87 -16.52 11.30
N ASP A 13 -5.39 -16.39 10.07
CA ASP A 13 -6.01 -17.08 8.93
C ASP A 13 -5.04 -17.75 7.96
N ARG A 14 -3.96 -18.34 8.50
CA ARG A 14 -3.39 -19.56 7.91
C ARG A 14 -4.29 -20.72 8.31
N ARG A 15 -5.45 -20.85 7.67
CA ARG A 15 -6.40 -21.92 7.98
C ARG A 15 -5.94 -23.22 7.33
N GLU A 16 -5.59 -24.19 8.17
CA GLU A 16 -6.09 -25.56 8.03
C GLU A 16 -7.55 -25.51 7.53
N THR A 17 -7.89 -26.46 6.67
CA THR A 17 -9.14 -26.60 5.92
C THR A 17 -10.40 -26.65 6.81
N ASP A 18 -10.76 -25.54 7.43
CA ASP A 18 -12.04 -25.36 8.11
C ASP A 18 -13.02 -24.68 7.14
N ALA A 19 -14.15 -25.35 6.91
CA ALA A 19 -15.17 -24.98 5.95
C ALA A 19 -15.66 -23.53 6.17
N ILE A 20 -15.23 -22.62 5.29
CA ILE A 20 -15.68 -21.23 5.28
C ILE A 20 -17.17 -21.19 4.91
N SER A 21 -18.02 -20.61 5.75
CA SER A 21 -19.44 -20.43 5.42
C SER A 21 -19.63 -19.35 4.36
N LEU A 22 -20.53 -19.59 3.41
CA LEU A 22 -20.81 -18.63 2.31
C LEU A 22 -21.33 -17.28 2.82
N SER A 23 -22.03 -17.28 3.96
CA SER A 23 -22.49 -16.06 4.63
C SER A 23 -21.33 -15.22 5.17
N GLY A 24 -20.30 -15.85 5.75
CA GLY A 24 -19.09 -15.15 6.20
C GLY A 24 -18.24 -14.61 5.05
N LEU A 25 -18.36 -15.19 3.84
CA LEU A 25 -17.68 -14.73 2.63
C LEU A 25 -18.18 -13.38 2.13
N LYS A 26 -19.46 -13.08 2.31
CA LYS A 26 -20.07 -11.81 1.89
C LYS A 26 -19.58 -10.62 2.73
N GLU A 27 -19.21 -10.88 3.98
CA GLU A 27 -18.71 -9.88 4.92
C GLU A 27 -17.18 -9.83 4.96
N LEU A 28 -16.51 -10.75 4.27
CA LEU A 28 -15.06 -10.70 4.12
C LEU A 28 -14.71 -9.51 3.21
N PRO A 29 -13.82 -8.60 3.66
CA PRO A 29 -13.32 -7.56 2.79
C PRO A 29 -12.66 -8.23 1.58
N ALA A 30 -13.26 -8.07 0.40
CA ALA A 30 -12.72 -8.49 -0.89
C ALA A 30 -11.54 -7.59 -1.32
N ILE A 31 -10.66 -7.29 -0.37
CA ILE A 31 -9.54 -6.38 -0.51
C ILE A 31 -8.31 -7.26 -0.66
N ASP A 32 -7.90 -7.47 -1.92
CA ASP A 32 -6.60 -8.03 -2.23
C ASP A 32 -5.53 -6.96 -1.93
N PHE A 33 -4.97 -7.02 -0.72
CA PHE A 33 -3.90 -6.11 -0.30
C PHE A 33 -2.66 -6.20 -1.19
N ALA A 34 -2.39 -7.38 -1.79
CA ALA A 34 -1.27 -7.52 -2.71
C ALA A 34 -1.54 -6.75 -4.00
N ALA A 35 -2.78 -6.78 -4.50
CA ALA A 35 -3.18 -5.98 -5.66
C ALA A 35 -3.26 -4.47 -5.34
N GLN A 36 -3.59 -4.08 -4.10
CA GLN A 36 -3.69 -2.67 -3.70
C GLN A 36 -2.34 -2.02 -3.40
N LYS A 37 -1.36 -2.79 -2.92
CA LYS A 37 -0.06 -2.26 -2.52
C LYS A 37 0.62 -1.42 -3.62
N PRO A 38 0.72 -1.87 -4.89
CA PRO A 38 1.33 -1.06 -5.96
C PRO A 38 0.62 0.28 -6.19
N LEU A 39 -0.71 0.32 -6.03
CA LEU A 39 -1.51 1.53 -6.19
C LEU A 39 -1.24 2.51 -5.03
N ASN A 40 -1.22 2.00 -3.80
CA ASN A 40 -0.95 2.81 -2.61
C ASN A 40 0.47 3.38 -2.62
N ASP A 41 1.47 2.57 -2.99
CA ASP A 41 2.86 3.01 -3.15
C ASP A 41 2.95 4.14 -4.19
N TYR A 42 2.26 3.99 -5.32
CA TYR A 42 2.21 5.01 -6.36
C TYR A 42 1.54 6.32 -5.90
N ILE A 43 0.44 6.25 -5.15
CA ILE A 43 -0.21 7.44 -4.59
C ILE A 43 0.72 8.14 -3.61
N ALA A 44 1.42 7.40 -2.74
CA ALA A 44 2.38 7.96 -1.81
C ALA A 44 3.52 8.71 -2.54
N ASP A 45 4.03 8.12 -3.63
CA ASP A 45 5.05 8.77 -4.48
C ASP A 45 4.55 10.07 -5.10
N LEU A 46 3.29 10.11 -5.57
CA LEU A 46 2.69 11.31 -6.14
C LEU A 46 2.48 12.42 -5.09
N VAL A 47 1.98 12.05 -3.91
CA VAL A 47 1.79 13.00 -2.80
C VAL A 47 3.13 13.59 -2.38
N PHE A 48 4.16 12.75 -2.27
CA PHE A 48 5.51 13.20 -1.96
C PHE A 48 6.04 14.17 -3.02
N ALA A 49 5.87 13.83 -4.31
CA ALA A 49 6.31 14.68 -5.40
C ALA A 49 5.61 16.04 -5.41
N LEU A 50 4.31 16.08 -5.09
CA LEU A 50 3.56 17.33 -4.95
C LEU A 50 4.09 18.18 -3.80
N TYR A 51 4.34 17.57 -2.64
CA TYR A 51 4.83 18.29 -1.46
C TYR A 51 6.22 18.91 -1.67
N PHE A 52 7.13 18.16 -2.30
CA PHE A 52 8.50 18.60 -2.55
C PHE A 52 8.71 19.23 -3.94
N ASN A 53 7.63 19.50 -4.68
CA ASN A 53 7.66 20.09 -6.02
C ASN A 53 8.62 19.36 -6.99
N ILE A 54 8.59 18.03 -6.98
CA ILE A 54 9.42 17.18 -7.85
C ILE A 54 8.82 17.15 -9.25
N ASP A 55 9.63 17.47 -10.25
CA ASP A 55 9.20 17.45 -11.65
C ASP A 55 8.87 16.02 -12.13
N ILE A 56 7.58 15.77 -12.42
CA ILE A 56 7.09 14.55 -13.03
C ILE A 56 6.62 14.83 -14.46
N SER A 57 7.46 14.42 -15.41
CA SER A 57 7.24 14.64 -16.83
C SER A 57 6.13 13.76 -17.44
N ASN A 58 5.84 12.60 -16.84
CA ASN A 58 4.83 11.66 -17.33
C ASN A 58 4.10 10.98 -16.17
N LEU A 59 2.77 11.13 -16.11
CA LEU A 59 1.92 10.46 -15.13
C LEU A 59 1.47 9.06 -15.60
N GLY A 60 1.01 8.25 -14.66
CA GLY A 60 0.39 6.93 -14.89
C GLY A 60 1.17 5.79 -14.25
N LEU A 61 0.46 4.70 -13.89
CA LEU A 61 1.02 3.53 -13.20
C LEU A 61 2.19 2.88 -13.96
N LYS A 62 2.17 2.91 -15.30
CA LYS A 62 3.29 2.44 -16.14
C LYS A 62 4.62 3.15 -15.85
N ASN A 63 4.56 4.36 -15.29
CA ASN A 63 5.72 5.19 -14.96
C ASN A 63 6.04 5.18 -13.45
N ALA A 64 5.31 4.42 -12.63
CA ALA A 64 5.45 4.42 -11.16
C ALA A 64 6.90 4.23 -10.71
N GLY A 65 7.62 3.26 -11.30
CA GLY A 65 9.03 3.03 -10.96
C GLY A 65 9.96 4.21 -11.31
N GLN A 66 9.67 4.97 -12.36
CA GLN A 66 10.46 6.16 -12.72
C GLN A 66 10.17 7.32 -11.77
N ILE A 67 8.89 7.51 -11.41
CA ILE A 67 8.46 8.53 -10.45
C ILE A 67 9.11 8.26 -9.09
N ARG A 68 9.05 7.02 -8.61
CA ARG A 68 9.71 6.60 -7.36
C ARG A 68 11.20 6.93 -7.35
N LYS A 69 11.92 6.62 -8.44
CA LYS A 69 13.35 6.96 -8.58
C LYS A 69 13.63 8.45 -8.51
N LYS A 70 12.70 9.30 -8.98
CA LYS A 70 12.82 10.75 -8.84
C LYS A 70 12.60 11.17 -7.38
N CYS A 71 11.58 10.62 -6.71
CA CYS A 71 11.30 10.89 -5.30
C CYS A 71 12.46 10.47 -4.39
N GLN A 72 13.09 9.31 -4.62
CA GLN A 72 14.23 8.80 -3.86
C GLN A 72 15.50 9.68 -3.90
N LYS A 73 15.60 10.61 -4.86
CA LYS A 73 16.70 11.58 -4.90
C LYS A 73 16.57 12.66 -3.82
N ASN A 74 15.37 12.88 -3.30
CA ASN A 74 15.11 13.81 -2.22
C ASN A 74 15.55 13.19 -0.88
N GLU A 75 16.28 13.95 -0.06
CA GLU A 75 16.83 13.48 1.22
C GLU A 75 15.75 13.01 2.20
N PHE A 76 14.57 13.64 2.17
CA PHE A 76 13.45 13.35 3.08
C PHE A 76 12.70 12.08 2.68
N TYR A 77 12.86 11.58 1.45
CA TYR A 77 12.20 10.34 1.01
C TYR A 77 12.74 9.13 1.78
N LYS A 78 14.03 9.14 2.14
CA LYS A 78 14.67 8.07 2.92
C LYS A 78 14.14 7.94 4.35
N LEU A 79 13.50 8.98 4.87
CA LEU A 79 12.89 8.96 6.21
C LEU A 79 11.57 8.18 6.24
N LEU A 80 10.98 7.90 5.07
CA LEU A 80 9.72 7.18 4.92
C LEU A 80 9.89 5.65 4.78
N GLU A 81 11.11 5.15 4.56
CA GLU A 81 11.39 3.70 4.38
C GLU A 81 11.64 2.95 5.71
N LYS A 82 10.96 3.36 6.81
CA LYS A 82 11.07 2.71 8.13
C LYS A 82 10.14 1.51 8.31
#